data_AF-A0A7X9BKE5-F1
#
_entry.id   AF-A0A7X9BKE5-F1
#
_cell.length_a   1.000
_cell.length_b   1.000
_cell.length_c   1.000
_cell.angle_alpha   90.00
_cell.angle_beta   90.00
_cell.angle_gamma   90.00
#
_symmetry.space_group_name_H-M   'P 1'
#
loop_
_entity.id
_entity.type
_entity.pdbx_description
1 polymer ?
#
loop_
_entity_poly.entity_id
_entity_poly.type
_entity_poly.pdbx_seq_one_letter_code
_entity_poly.pdbx_strand_id
1 'polypeptide(L)'
;MPQNFFSPLSSSKREHYAALLLIYFELFQESPHGIERPVLMARFNNYFLTHQGNFVDEEELADEQDLDWCSSDMFESEEEQEGAVQSGFAARYLRELLKTGWMSEEVLPDYTQIINITVHARPFLEALAKVEGGMNVEYESHVVSIYSLLCGDAAKENGHYMVINAHAQTLALIDSLKVLSQTIREHYERLTDQEENKDIADILALHYTSYANDILDAAYKRLKTSDNLSRYRPKILSQVRDFLLDQKWLRSNAKKYAQMAIVPQKIAEEKLSNMLEEIRDIIQEENTKVRFYLSFYSRARPLKSSIVA
;
A
#
# COMPACT_ATOMS: atom_id res chain seq x y z
N MET A 1 18.17 7.53 -8.15
CA MET A 1 17.59 8.13 -6.93
C MET A 1 18.64 9.06 -6.32
N PRO A 2 18.28 10.29 -5.91
CA PRO A 2 19.20 11.21 -5.25
C PRO A 2 19.77 10.63 -3.95
N GLN A 3 21.01 10.98 -3.59
CA GLN A 3 21.65 10.46 -2.35
C GLN A 3 20.88 10.86 -1.09
N ASN A 4 20.29 12.05 -1.07
CA ASN A 4 19.57 12.60 0.09
C ASN A 4 18.05 12.38 -0.02
N PHE A 5 17.59 11.44 -0.83
CA PHE A 5 16.16 11.25 -1.09
C PHE A 5 15.34 11.03 0.20
N PHE A 6 15.85 10.25 1.15
CA PHE A 6 15.15 9.97 2.41
C PHE A 6 15.44 10.97 3.54
N SER A 7 16.28 12.00 3.34
CA SER A 7 16.62 12.94 4.40
C SER A 7 15.41 13.62 5.07
N PRO A 8 14.32 13.96 4.36
CA PRO A 8 13.14 14.56 4.99
C PRO A 8 12.47 13.59 5.98
N LEU A 9 12.34 12.32 5.59
CA LEU A 9 11.69 11.26 6.38
C LEU A 9 12.58 10.69 7.50
N SER A 10 13.88 10.98 7.49
CA SER A 10 14.80 10.64 8.57
C SER A 10 15.04 11.80 9.55
N SER A 11 14.48 12.98 9.29
CA SER A 11 14.65 14.16 10.14
C SER A 11 13.79 14.07 11.41
N SER A 12 14.05 14.94 12.38
CA SER A 12 13.16 15.13 13.55
C SER A 12 11.73 15.50 13.12
N LYS A 13 11.58 16.10 11.93
CA LYS A 13 10.32 16.63 11.36
C LYS A 13 9.66 15.66 10.39
N ARG A 14 10.03 14.37 10.43
CA ARG A 14 9.56 13.33 9.51
C ARG A 14 8.04 13.23 9.38
N GLU A 15 7.30 13.51 10.46
CA GLU A 15 5.83 13.42 10.48
C GLU A 15 5.21 14.50 9.60
N HIS A 16 5.73 15.73 9.66
CA HIS A 16 5.30 16.82 8.79
C HIS A 16 5.65 16.55 7.33
N TYR A 17 6.86 16.07 7.05
CA TYR A 17 7.23 15.70 5.68
C TYR A 17 6.35 14.58 5.12
N ALA A 18 6.04 13.55 5.92
CA ALA A 18 5.13 12.49 5.52
C ALA A 18 3.73 13.02 5.20
N ALA A 19 3.16 13.87 6.06
CA ALA A 19 1.84 14.46 5.84
C ALA A 19 1.79 15.34 4.57
N LEU A 20 2.80 16.19 4.35
CA LEU A 20 2.88 17.03 3.15
C LEU A 20 3.04 16.20 1.87
N LEU A 21 3.79 15.10 1.93
CA LEU A 21 3.93 14.16 0.81
C LEU A 21 2.60 13.46 0.49
N LEU A 22 1.80 13.12 1.51
CA LEU A 22 0.45 12.56 1.33
C LEU A 22 -0.51 13.58 0.71
N ILE A 23 -0.54 14.82 1.22
CA ILE A 23 -1.33 15.93 0.65
C ILE A 23 -0.97 16.16 -0.81
N TYR A 24 0.33 16.18 -1.13
CA TYR A 24 0.80 16.31 -2.50
C TYR A 24 0.31 15.15 -3.38
N PHE A 25 0.41 13.92 -2.87
CA PHE A 25 0.03 12.73 -3.64
C PHE A 25 -1.48 12.67 -3.90
N GLU A 26 -2.31 13.07 -2.95
CA GLU A 26 -3.76 13.23 -3.13
C GLU A 26 -4.07 14.22 -4.26
N LEU A 27 -3.52 15.44 -4.20
CA LEU A 27 -3.68 16.44 -5.25
C LEU A 27 -3.19 15.94 -6.62
N PHE A 28 -2.11 15.17 -6.64
CA PHE A 28 -1.55 14.62 -7.87
C PHE A 28 -2.48 13.58 -8.50
N GLN A 29 -3.19 12.79 -7.68
CA GLN A 29 -4.17 11.82 -8.17
C GLN A 29 -5.44 12.49 -8.73
N GLU A 30 -5.83 13.64 -8.18
CA GLU A 30 -6.97 14.44 -8.66
C GLU A 30 -6.65 15.20 -9.96
N SER A 31 -5.37 15.48 -10.20
CA SER A 31 -4.92 16.33 -11.31
C SER A 31 -4.50 15.49 -12.53
N PRO A 32 -5.10 15.70 -13.72
CA PRO A 32 -4.69 14.99 -14.94
C PRO A 32 -3.32 15.43 -15.48
N HIS A 33 -2.84 16.59 -15.03
CA HIS A 33 -1.54 17.17 -15.35
C HIS A 33 -0.82 17.54 -14.04
N GLY A 34 0.41 18.03 -14.12
CA GLY A 34 1.12 18.51 -12.93
C GLY A 34 0.34 19.59 -12.16
N ILE A 35 0.69 19.79 -10.89
CA ILE A 35 -0.04 20.66 -9.98
C ILE A 35 0.54 22.07 -10.04
N GLU A 36 -0.28 23.09 -10.25
CA GLU A 36 0.17 24.47 -10.13
C GLU A 36 0.71 24.77 -8.72
N ARG A 37 1.91 25.35 -8.65
CA ARG A 37 2.60 25.63 -7.38
C ARG A 37 1.72 26.41 -6.38
N PRO A 38 0.94 27.44 -6.78
CA PRO A 38 0.04 28.14 -5.85
C PRO A 38 -1.01 27.23 -5.21
N VAL A 39 -1.54 26.25 -5.96
CA VAL A 39 -2.54 25.29 -5.46
C VAL A 39 -1.94 24.38 -4.39
N LEU A 40 -0.73 23.86 -4.65
CA LEU A 40 -0.01 23.04 -3.67
C LEU A 40 0.35 23.84 -2.41
N MET A 41 0.84 25.06 -2.59
CA MET A 41 1.19 25.96 -1.50
C MET A 41 -0.01 26.29 -0.61
N ALA A 42 -1.20 26.49 -1.19
CA ALA A 42 -2.42 26.72 -0.43
C ALA A 42 -2.78 25.52 0.48
N ARG A 43 -2.63 24.29 -0.02
CA ARG A 43 -2.85 23.07 0.80
C ARG A 43 -1.79 22.92 1.90
N PHE A 44 -0.52 23.20 1.60
CA PHE A 44 0.55 23.16 2.59
C PHE A 44 0.32 24.20 3.70
N ASN A 45 -0.06 25.43 3.34
CA ASN A 45 -0.39 26.47 4.32
C ASN A 45 -1.54 26.05 5.24
N ASN A 46 -2.60 25.44 4.69
CA ASN A 46 -3.71 24.92 5.49
C ASN A 46 -3.26 23.84 6.49
N TYR A 47 -2.36 22.95 6.06
CA TYR A 47 -1.76 21.97 6.97
C TYR A 47 -1.04 22.64 8.15
N PHE A 48 -0.19 23.65 7.89
CA PHE A 48 0.52 24.36 8.96
C PHE A 48 -0.43 25.16 9.86
N LEU A 49 -1.46 25.80 9.32
CA LEU A 49 -2.53 26.46 10.10
C LEU A 49 -3.17 25.51 11.11
N THR A 50 -3.43 24.28 10.70
CA THR A 50 -4.07 23.27 11.55
C THR A 50 -3.11 22.74 12.64
N HIS A 51 -1.80 22.86 12.45
CA HIS A 51 -0.77 22.27 13.31
C HIS A 51 0.11 23.31 14.01
N GLN A 52 -0.29 24.59 14.04
CA GLN A 52 0.49 25.73 14.56
C GLN A 52 1.16 25.47 15.91
N GLY A 53 0.47 24.81 16.85
CA GLY A 53 0.99 24.52 18.19
C GLY A 53 2.25 23.62 18.22
N ASN A 54 2.54 22.88 17.15
CA ASN A 54 3.72 22.02 17.04
C ASN A 54 4.94 22.74 16.45
N PHE A 55 4.78 23.99 15.98
CA PHE A 55 5.83 24.77 15.32
C PHE A 55 6.30 25.98 16.15
N VAL A 56 5.76 26.18 17.36
CA VAL A 56 6.09 27.31 18.24
C VAL A 56 7.57 27.29 18.66
N ASP A 57 8.17 26.10 18.84
CA ASP A 57 9.60 25.94 19.13
C ASP A 57 10.49 26.12 17.87
N GLU A 58 9.91 26.30 16.67
CA GLU A 58 10.66 26.47 15.41
C GLU A 58 11.00 27.92 15.08
N GLU A 59 10.30 28.92 15.63
CA GLU A 59 10.63 30.34 15.45
C GLU A 59 12.01 30.68 16.02
N GLU A 60 12.42 30.03 17.11
CA GLU A 60 13.74 30.23 17.74
C GLU A 60 14.91 29.58 16.97
N LEU A 61 14.63 28.68 16.02
CA LEU A 61 15.63 27.88 15.29
C LEU A 61 15.70 28.18 13.79
N ALA A 62 14.95 29.16 13.30
CA ALA A 62 15.05 29.63 11.94
C ALA A 62 16.36 30.42 11.74
N ASP A 63 17.10 30.12 10.66
CA ASP A 63 18.28 30.90 10.28
C ASP A 63 17.88 32.38 10.07
N GLU A 64 18.75 33.34 10.43
CA GLU A 64 18.48 34.79 10.31
C GLU A 64 17.99 35.20 8.91
N GLN A 65 18.37 34.47 7.85
CA GLN A 65 17.91 34.73 6.48
C GLN A 65 16.45 34.31 6.20
N ASP A 66 15.93 33.30 6.90
CA ASP A 66 14.52 32.89 6.80
C ASP A 66 13.63 33.80 7.66
N LEU A 67 14.17 34.32 8.77
CA LEU A 67 13.54 35.35 9.62
C LEU A 67 13.53 36.73 8.94
N ASP A 68 14.53 37.09 8.12
CA ASP A 68 14.60 38.39 7.43
C ASP A 68 13.51 38.58 6.36
N TRP A 69 13.02 37.50 5.75
CA TRP A 69 11.83 37.56 4.89
C TRP A 69 10.53 37.76 5.69
N CYS A 70 10.54 37.39 6.97
CA CYS A 70 9.40 37.46 7.89
C CYS A 70 9.54 38.60 8.92
N SER A 71 10.60 39.41 8.87
CA SER A 71 10.94 40.41 9.90
C SER A 71 10.11 41.69 9.73
N SER A 72 8.95 41.67 10.38
CA SER A 72 8.39 42.68 11.29
C SER A 72 8.20 44.17 10.92
N ASP A 73 8.67 44.75 9.81
CA ASP A 73 8.47 46.19 9.53
C ASP A 73 7.45 46.50 8.40
N MET A 74 6.79 45.48 7.83
CA MET A 74 5.86 45.63 6.68
C MET A 74 4.41 45.16 6.94
N PHE A 75 4.12 44.55 8.08
CA PHE A 75 2.79 43.98 8.37
C PHE A 75 2.10 44.78 9.47
N GLU A 76 0.85 45.17 9.23
CA GLU A 76 0.10 46.08 10.10
C GLU A 76 -0.68 45.34 11.20
N SER A 77 -0.76 44.00 11.14
CA SER A 77 -1.49 43.17 12.10
C SER A 77 -0.79 41.84 12.43
N GLU A 78 -1.09 41.30 13.61
CA GLU A 78 -0.60 39.99 14.09
C GLU A 78 -1.09 38.85 13.18
N GLU A 79 -2.31 38.94 12.61
CA GLU A 79 -2.85 37.96 11.65
C GLU A 79 -2.07 37.93 10.33
N GLU A 80 -1.59 39.09 9.85
CA GLU A 80 -0.76 39.19 8.65
C GLU A 80 0.65 38.64 8.89
N GLN A 81 1.22 38.84 10.09
CA GLN A 81 2.50 38.25 10.48
C GLN A 81 2.41 36.72 10.57
N GLU A 82 1.37 36.17 11.20
CA GLU A 82 1.17 34.72 11.29
C GLU A 82 1.00 34.09 9.90
N GLY A 83 0.23 34.72 9.01
CA GLY A 83 0.06 34.26 7.63
C GLY A 83 1.36 34.27 6.81
N ALA A 84 2.21 35.28 7.02
CA ALA A 84 3.51 35.39 6.35
C ALA A 84 4.50 34.31 6.82
N VAL A 85 4.57 34.07 8.13
CA VAL A 85 5.41 33.03 8.74
C VAL A 85 5.02 31.63 8.24
N GLN A 86 3.72 31.33 8.17
CA GLN A 86 3.22 30.04 7.66
C GLN A 86 3.52 29.86 6.17
N SER A 87 3.35 30.91 5.37
CA SER A 87 3.75 30.91 3.96
C SER A 87 5.25 30.66 3.81
N GLY A 88 6.06 31.15 4.75
CA GLY A 88 7.49 30.86 4.86
C GLY A 88 7.77 29.38 5.12
N PHE A 89 7.07 28.77 6.09
CA PHE A 89 7.19 27.34 6.39
C PHE A 89 6.83 26.47 5.18
N ALA A 90 5.65 26.66 4.57
CA ALA A 90 5.25 25.88 3.41
C ALA A 90 6.25 25.96 2.26
N ALA A 91 6.80 27.16 2.00
CA ALA A 91 7.79 27.36 0.95
C ALA A 91 9.11 26.63 1.28
N ARG A 92 9.54 26.64 2.55
CA ARG A 92 10.74 25.94 3.02
C ARG A 92 10.61 24.42 2.83
N TYR A 93 9.51 23.85 3.27
CA TYR A 93 9.26 22.41 3.14
C TYR A 93 9.16 21.98 1.67
N LEU A 94 8.45 22.76 0.84
CA LEU A 94 8.39 22.51 -0.60
C LEU A 94 9.78 22.54 -1.24
N ARG A 95 10.62 23.52 -0.89
CA ARG A 95 11.99 23.63 -1.40
C ARG A 95 12.83 22.41 -1.03
N GLU A 96 12.73 21.92 0.21
CA GLU A 96 13.48 20.73 0.63
C GLU A 96 12.98 19.46 -0.08
N LEU A 97 11.67 19.31 -0.30
CA LEU A 97 11.10 18.19 -1.06
C LEU A 97 11.52 18.21 -2.54
N LEU A 98 11.62 19.40 -3.15
CA LEU A 98 12.16 19.58 -4.51
C LEU A 98 13.66 19.21 -4.55
N LYS A 99 14.45 19.74 -3.61
CA LYS A 99 15.90 19.51 -3.52
C LYS A 99 16.27 18.04 -3.32
N THR A 100 15.47 17.32 -2.54
CA THR A 100 15.68 15.88 -2.25
C THR A 100 15.11 14.98 -3.34
N GLY A 101 14.35 15.53 -4.28
CA GLY A 101 13.87 14.85 -5.49
C GLY A 101 12.55 14.09 -5.32
N TRP A 102 11.75 14.39 -4.29
CA TRP A 102 10.37 13.89 -4.19
C TRP A 102 9.47 14.47 -5.28
N MET A 103 9.77 15.71 -5.69
CA MET A 103 9.02 16.47 -6.68
C MET A 103 10.00 17.17 -7.63
N SER A 104 9.50 17.62 -8.77
CA SER A 104 10.23 18.47 -9.72
C SER A 104 9.38 19.66 -10.11
N GLU A 105 10.00 20.82 -10.30
CA GLU A 105 9.32 22.03 -10.76
C GLU A 105 9.62 22.26 -12.25
N GLU A 106 8.57 22.51 -13.02
CA GLU A 106 8.62 22.89 -14.43
C GLU A 106 8.03 24.30 -14.58
N VAL A 107 8.71 25.16 -15.34
CA VAL A 107 8.22 26.50 -15.66
C VAL A 107 7.77 26.51 -17.11
N LEU A 108 6.47 26.72 -17.31
CA LEU A 108 5.86 26.82 -18.63
C LEU A 108 6.20 28.17 -19.31
N PRO A 109 6.01 28.30 -20.64
CA PRO A 109 6.32 29.54 -21.38
C PRO A 109 5.54 30.77 -20.91
N ASP A 110 4.39 30.58 -20.26
CA ASP A 110 3.56 31.62 -19.65
C ASP A 110 3.98 31.96 -18.21
N TYR A 111 5.14 31.45 -17.76
CA TYR A 111 5.67 31.55 -16.39
C TYR A 111 4.86 30.79 -15.32
N THR A 112 3.91 29.95 -15.72
CA THR A 112 3.20 29.09 -14.78
C THR A 112 4.15 28.02 -14.24
N GLN A 113 4.24 27.94 -12.90
CA GLN A 113 5.07 26.96 -12.20
C GLN A 113 4.25 25.71 -11.90
N ILE A 114 4.65 24.59 -12.46
CA ILE A 114 4.00 23.28 -12.31
C ILE A 114 4.90 22.34 -11.51
N ILE A 115 4.34 21.75 -10.46
CA ILE A 115 4.97 20.71 -9.64
C ILE A 115 4.56 19.34 -10.18
N ASN A 116 5.57 18.57 -10.56
CA ASN A 116 5.45 17.23 -11.14
C ASN A 116 6.05 16.18 -10.20
N ILE A 117 5.53 14.95 -10.30
CA ILE A 117 6.05 13.80 -9.55
C ILE A 117 7.31 13.26 -10.23
N THR A 118 8.34 12.95 -9.46
CA THR A 118 9.51 12.26 -10.02
C THR A 118 9.23 10.77 -10.14
N VAL A 119 9.75 10.14 -11.19
CA VAL A 119 9.52 8.70 -11.48
C VAL A 119 9.89 7.80 -10.31
N HIS A 120 10.95 8.16 -9.58
CA HIS A 120 11.43 7.37 -8.46
C HIS A 120 10.66 7.65 -7.16
N ALA A 121 9.98 8.78 -7.00
CA ALA A 121 9.17 9.08 -5.81
C ALA A 121 7.82 8.36 -5.82
N ARG A 122 7.24 8.13 -7.00
CA ARG A 122 5.90 7.54 -7.16
C ARG A 122 5.70 6.23 -6.39
N PRO A 123 6.58 5.22 -6.45
CA PRO A 123 6.38 3.98 -5.69
C PRO A 123 6.36 4.19 -4.16
N PHE A 124 7.11 5.17 -3.64
CA PHE A 124 7.16 5.46 -2.22
C PHE A 124 5.93 6.22 -1.74
N LEU A 125 5.42 7.16 -2.56
CA LEU A 125 4.17 7.87 -2.28
C LEU A 125 2.97 6.92 -2.29
N GLU A 126 2.92 5.97 -3.23
CA GLU A 126 1.92 4.91 -3.24
C GLU A 126 2.01 4.04 -1.99
N ALA A 127 3.22 3.68 -1.55
CA ALA A 127 3.41 2.91 -0.33
C ALA A 127 2.98 3.69 0.92
N LEU A 128 3.33 4.99 1.00
CA LEU A 128 2.96 5.85 2.12
C LEU A 128 1.44 6.00 2.24
N ALA A 129 0.74 6.27 1.12
CA ALA A 129 -0.71 6.37 1.08
C ALA A 129 -1.41 5.05 1.47
N LYS A 130 -0.87 3.91 1.04
CA LYS A 130 -1.38 2.59 1.45
C LYS A 130 -1.23 2.33 2.95
N VAL A 131 -0.15 2.80 3.55
CA VAL A 131 0.09 2.67 5.00
C VAL A 131 -0.87 3.57 5.78
N GLU A 132 -1.06 4.82 5.34
CA GLU A 132 -2.02 5.76 5.95
C GLU A 132 -3.46 5.25 5.88
N GLY A 133 -3.91 4.78 4.70
CA GLY A 133 -5.27 4.27 4.49
C GLY A 133 -5.61 2.98 5.25
N GLY A 134 -4.66 2.45 6.04
CA GLY A 134 -4.74 1.18 6.71
C GLY A 134 -4.44 0.04 5.73
N MET A 135 -3.33 -0.66 5.95
CA MET A 135 -3.01 -1.86 5.20
C MET A 135 -4.06 -2.95 5.47
N ASN A 136 -5.13 -2.97 4.70
CA ASN A 136 -6.02 -4.12 4.63
C ASN A 136 -5.32 -5.17 3.78
N VAL A 137 -5.15 -6.39 4.30
CA VAL A 137 -4.59 -7.48 3.50
C VAL A 137 -5.59 -7.83 2.40
N GLU A 138 -5.30 -7.44 1.16
CA GLU A 138 -6.18 -7.59 0.00
C GLU A 138 -6.15 -9.01 -0.63
N TYR A 139 -5.87 -10.06 0.14
CA TYR A 139 -5.67 -11.42 -0.41
C TYR A 139 -6.87 -11.92 -1.24
N GLU A 140 -8.10 -11.53 -0.89
CA GLU A 140 -9.31 -11.92 -1.62
C GLU A 140 -9.36 -11.34 -3.05
N SER A 141 -8.87 -10.11 -3.22
CA SER A 141 -8.83 -9.44 -4.51
C SER A 141 -7.94 -10.19 -5.50
N HIS A 142 -6.81 -10.72 -5.02
CA HIS A 142 -5.90 -11.52 -5.83
C HIS A 142 -6.57 -12.82 -6.30
N VAL A 143 -7.31 -13.51 -5.42
CA VAL A 143 -8.03 -14.75 -5.78
C VAL A 143 -9.07 -14.50 -6.88
N VAL A 144 -9.88 -13.44 -6.74
CA VAL A 144 -10.88 -13.06 -7.74
C VAL A 144 -10.21 -12.64 -9.06
N SER A 145 -9.10 -11.92 -8.98
CA SER A 145 -8.32 -11.51 -10.15
C SER A 145 -7.78 -12.72 -10.91
N ILE A 146 -7.15 -13.69 -10.23
CA ILE A 146 -6.66 -14.94 -10.84
C ILE A 146 -7.79 -15.68 -11.53
N TYR A 147 -8.96 -15.79 -10.88
CA TYR A 147 -10.14 -16.41 -11.47
C TYR A 147 -10.58 -15.69 -12.74
N SER A 148 -10.73 -14.36 -12.69
CA SER A 148 -11.19 -13.57 -13.83
C SER A 148 -10.23 -13.63 -15.03
N LEU A 149 -8.91 -13.61 -14.77
CA LEU A 149 -7.87 -13.67 -15.79
C LEU A 149 -7.84 -15.03 -16.48
N LEU A 150 -7.99 -16.13 -15.73
CA LEU A 150 -7.89 -17.48 -16.30
C LEU A 150 -9.21 -18.00 -16.87
N CYS A 151 -10.33 -17.70 -16.23
CA CYS A 151 -11.66 -18.19 -16.63
C CYS A 151 -12.44 -17.19 -17.51
N GLY A 152 -11.92 -15.98 -17.73
CA GLY A 152 -12.54 -15.00 -18.63
C GLY A 152 -12.36 -15.37 -20.11
N ASP A 153 -13.25 -14.88 -20.97
CA ASP A 153 -13.19 -15.17 -22.40
C ASP A 153 -11.91 -14.66 -23.07
N ALA A 154 -11.34 -13.56 -22.54
CA ALA A 154 -10.06 -13.02 -23.00
C ALA A 154 -8.89 -14.02 -22.86
N ALA A 155 -8.98 -15.01 -21.98
CA ALA A 155 -7.95 -16.05 -21.84
C ALA A 155 -7.89 -16.99 -23.06
N LYS A 156 -8.99 -17.13 -23.82
CA LYS A 156 -9.00 -17.93 -25.05
C LYS A 156 -8.23 -17.23 -26.16
N GLU A 157 -8.37 -15.91 -26.28
CA GLU A 157 -7.78 -15.11 -27.35
C GLU A 157 -6.37 -14.60 -27.00
N ASN A 158 -6.20 -14.06 -25.80
CA ASN A 158 -4.99 -13.40 -25.30
C ASN A 158 -4.39 -14.12 -24.09
N GLY A 159 -4.41 -15.46 -24.15
CA GLY A 159 -3.97 -16.35 -23.08
C GLY A 159 -2.58 -16.06 -22.52
N HIS A 160 -1.59 -15.78 -23.37
CA HIS A 160 -0.23 -15.42 -22.94
C HIS A 160 -0.21 -14.25 -21.94
N TYR A 161 -0.93 -13.16 -22.22
CA TYR A 161 -0.99 -12.00 -21.33
C TYR A 161 -1.78 -12.33 -20.05
N MET A 162 -2.88 -13.07 -20.18
CA MET A 162 -3.68 -13.48 -19.03
C MET A 162 -2.92 -14.39 -18.07
N VAL A 163 -2.15 -15.35 -18.57
CA VAL A 163 -1.33 -16.26 -17.75
C VAL A 163 -0.23 -15.50 -17.01
N ILE A 164 0.47 -14.57 -17.68
CA ILE A 164 1.51 -13.75 -17.05
C ILE A 164 0.93 -12.93 -15.89
N ASN A 165 -0.22 -12.27 -16.11
CA ASN A 165 -0.87 -11.49 -15.06
C ASN A 165 -1.43 -12.37 -13.95
N ALA A 166 -2.02 -13.52 -14.28
CA ALA A 166 -2.54 -14.45 -13.29
C ALA A 166 -1.40 -15.00 -12.41
N HIS A 167 -0.24 -15.26 -12.99
CA HIS A 167 0.96 -15.67 -12.27
C HIS A 167 1.44 -14.56 -11.31
N ALA A 168 1.53 -13.31 -11.79
CA ALA A 168 1.88 -12.17 -10.94
C ALA A 168 0.90 -11.97 -9.77
N GLN A 169 -0.42 -12.09 -10.03
CA GLN A 169 -1.44 -12.03 -8.98
C GLN A 169 -1.35 -13.21 -8.00
N THR A 170 -0.91 -14.39 -8.47
CA THR A 170 -0.69 -15.56 -7.62
C THR A 170 0.50 -15.37 -6.68
N LEU A 171 1.58 -14.74 -7.15
CA LEU A 171 2.71 -14.37 -6.29
C LEU A 171 2.31 -13.30 -5.26
N ALA A 172 1.57 -12.27 -5.67
CA ALA A 172 1.05 -11.24 -4.76
C ALA A 172 0.09 -11.81 -3.71
N LEU A 173 -0.71 -12.83 -4.07
CA LEU A 173 -1.53 -13.59 -3.14
C LEU A 173 -0.67 -14.24 -2.05
N ILE A 174 0.43 -14.91 -2.42
CA ILE A 174 1.33 -15.53 -1.44
C ILE A 174 1.87 -14.48 -0.46
N ASP A 175 2.36 -13.36 -0.97
CA ASP A 175 2.97 -12.35 -0.11
C ASP A 175 1.93 -11.71 0.81
N SER A 176 0.71 -11.46 0.32
CA SER A 176 -0.42 -11.03 1.14
C SER A 176 -0.76 -12.03 2.24
N LEU A 177 -0.77 -13.33 1.94
CA LEU A 177 -1.01 -14.39 2.93
C LEU A 177 0.12 -14.48 3.97
N LYS A 178 1.38 -14.29 3.57
CA LYS A 178 2.52 -14.22 4.51
C LYS A 178 2.37 -13.05 5.47
N VAL A 179 2.10 -11.85 4.95
CA VAL A 179 1.89 -10.65 5.79
C VAL A 179 0.76 -10.89 6.78
N LEU A 180 -0.37 -11.43 6.31
CA LEU A 180 -1.50 -11.78 7.18
C LEU A 180 -1.11 -12.76 8.28
N SER A 181 -0.35 -13.81 7.93
CA SER A 181 0.09 -14.81 8.92
C SER A 181 0.97 -14.18 10.00
N GLN A 182 1.83 -13.23 9.63
CA GLN A 182 2.67 -12.49 10.55
C GLN A 182 1.84 -11.53 11.42
N THR A 183 0.92 -10.78 10.83
CA THR A 183 0.01 -9.88 11.57
C THR A 183 -0.82 -10.64 12.60
N ILE A 184 -1.33 -11.83 12.24
CA ILE A 184 -2.04 -12.71 13.18
C ILE A 184 -1.11 -13.13 14.32
N ARG A 185 0.12 -13.56 14.02
CA ARG A 185 1.10 -13.98 15.05
C ARG A 185 1.46 -12.84 16.00
N GLU A 186 1.85 -11.68 15.48
CA GLU A 186 2.21 -10.50 16.28
C GLU A 186 1.07 -10.03 17.18
N HIS A 187 -0.18 -10.19 16.73
CA HIS A 187 -1.35 -9.91 17.55
C HIS A 187 -1.48 -10.92 18.71
N TYR A 188 -1.30 -12.22 18.43
CA TYR A 188 -1.32 -13.25 19.47
C TYR A 188 -0.20 -13.08 20.50
N GLU A 189 1.01 -12.77 20.06
CA GLU A 189 2.15 -12.48 20.95
C GLU A 189 1.84 -11.27 21.83
N ARG A 190 1.31 -10.18 21.26
CA ARG A 190 0.87 -9.01 22.05
C ARG A 190 -0.22 -9.32 23.07
N LEU A 191 -1.20 -10.16 22.73
CA LEU A 191 -2.21 -10.59 23.69
C LEU A 191 -1.56 -11.38 24.84
N THR A 192 -0.69 -12.33 24.51
CA THR A 192 -0.04 -13.22 25.49
C THR A 192 0.96 -12.45 26.39
N ASP A 193 1.73 -11.52 25.84
CA ASP A 193 2.66 -10.69 26.61
C ASP A 193 1.92 -9.65 27.49
N GLN A 194 0.73 -9.21 27.09
CA GLN A 194 -0.14 -8.36 27.91
C GLN A 194 -0.88 -9.14 29.01
N GLU A 195 -0.92 -10.46 28.93
CA GLU A 195 -1.57 -11.37 29.90
C GLU A 195 -0.68 -11.67 31.12
N GLU A 196 0.65 -11.47 31.06
CA GLU A 196 1.55 -11.76 32.20
C GLU A 196 1.46 -10.75 33.36
N ASN A 197 0.77 -9.61 33.20
CA ASN A 197 0.75 -8.52 34.20
C ASN A 197 -0.61 -7.84 34.46
N LYS A 198 -1.76 -8.49 34.18
CA LYS A 198 -3.08 -7.88 34.41
C LYS A 198 -4.04 -8.77 35.20
N ASP A 199 -4.81 -8.13 36.08
CA ASP A 199 -5.87 -8.76 36.88
C ASP A 199 -6.99 -9.29 35.96
N ILE A 200 -7.64 -10.38 36.35
CA ILE A 200 -8.57 -11.17 35.52
C ILE A 200 -9.75 -10.32 35.01
N ALA A 201 -10.11 -9.26 35.73
CA ALA A 201 -11.14 -8.30 35.34
C ALA A 201 -10.74 -7.40 34.15
N ASP A 202 -9.47 -6.99 34.08
CA ASP A 202 -8.94 -6.19 32.97
C ASP A 202 -8.74 -7.03 31.71
N ILE A 203 -8.40 -8.32 31.89
CA ILE A 203 -8.35 -9.33 30.82
C ILE A 203 -9.73 -9.48 30.16
N LEU A 204 -10.80 -9.56 30.94
CA LEU A 204 -12.16 -9.62 30.44
C LEU A 204 -12.57 -8.32 29.73
N ALA A 205 -12.24 -7.15 30.31
CA ALA A 205 -12.55 -5.87 29.69
C ALA A 205 -11.88 -5.73 28.31
N LEU A 206 -10.56 -5.98 28.19
CA LEU A 206 -9.82 -5.94 26.92
C LEU A 206 -10.35 -6.94 25.89
N HIS A 207 -10.89 -8.08 26.34
CA HIS A 207 -11.50 -9.07 25.46
C HIS A 207 -12.85 -8.60 24.87
N TYR A 208 -13.46 -7.55 25.43
CA TYR A 208 -14.75 -6.99 25.01
C TYR A 208 -14.68 -5.54 24.47
N THR A 209 -13.69 -4.73 24.84
CA THR A 209 -13.59 -3.33 24.41
C THR A 209 -12.71 -3.14 23.16
N SER A 210 -13.40 -3.18 22.02
CA SER A 210 -13.34 -2.13 21.00
C SER A 210 -12.18 -2.04 19.99
N TYR A 211 -11.20 -2.95 19.95
CA TYR A 211 -10.23 -2.95 18.82
C TYR A 211 -10.01 -4.32 18.17
N ALA A 212 -10.22 -5.41 18.91
CA ALA A 212 -10.13 -6.78 18.40
C ALA A 212 -11.33 -7.21 17.53
N ASN A 213 -12.48 -6.53 17.64
CA ASN A 213 -13.70 -6.92 16.91
C ASN A 213 -13.74 -6.41 15.46
N ASP A 214 -13.14 -5.27 15.13
CA ASP A 214 -13.34 -4.69 13.78
C ASP A 214 -12.36 -5.24 12.75
N ILE A 215 -11.09 -5.42 13.11
CA ILE A 215 -10.06 -5.93 12.17
C ILE A 215 -10.01 -7.46 12.19
N LEU A 216 -9.97 -8.05 13.40
CA LEU A 216 -9.79 -9.48 13.56
C LEU A 216 -11.07 -10.23 13.24
N ASP A 217 -12.23 -9.79 13.72
CA ASP A 217 -13.49 -10.47 13.41
C ASP A 217 -13.83 -10.29 11.92
N ALA A 218 -13.50 -9.18 11.25
CA ALA A 218 -13.71 -9.04 9.80
C ALA A 218 -12.71 -9.85 8.96
N ALA A 219 -11.41 -9.84 9.27
CA ALA A 219 -10.41 -10.63 8.54
C ALA A 219 -10.54 -12.13 8.83
N TYR A 220 -10.85 -12.50 10.08
CA TYR A 220 -11.12 -13.87 10.50
C TYR A 220 -12.49 -14.36 10.04
N LYS A 221 -13.56 -13.55 10.09
CA LYS A 221 -14.83 -13.89 9.43
C LYS A 221 -14.61 -14.04 7.94
N ARG A 222 -13.84 -13.17 7.26
CA ARG A 222 -13.48 -13.34 5.83
C ARG A 222 -12.73 -14.63 5.54
N LEU A 223 -11.72 -14.97 6.36
CA LEU A 223 -10.98 -16.23 6.24
C LEU A 223 -11.86 -17.46 6.53
N LYS A 224 -12.76 -17.36 7.51
CA LYS A 224 -13.68 -18.42 7.95
C LYS A 224 -14.88 -18.57 7.02
N THR A 225 -15.38 -17.47 6.45
CA THR A 225 -16.22 -17.41 5.24
C THR A 225 -15.34 -17.59 4.02
N SER A 226 -14.50 -18.63 4.06
CA SER A 226 -13.63 -19.21 3.04
C SER A 226 -14.26 -19.44 1.66
N ASP A 227 -15.46 -18.92 1.44
CA ASP A 227 -16.25 -19.01 0.23
C ASP A 227 -15.40 -18.57 -0.97
N ASN A 228 -14.67 -17.45 -0.94
CA ASN A 228 -13.94 -17.01 -2.14
C ASN A 228 -12.85 -17.99 -2.61
N LEU A 229 -11.82 -18.30 -1.82
CA LEU A 229 -10.77 -19.22 -2.27
C LEU A 229 -11.29 -20.63 -2.52
N SER A 230 -12.16 -21.16 -1.66
CA SER A 230 -12.70 -22.52 -1.82
C SER A 230 -13.68 -22.64 -3.01
N ARG A 231 -14.41 -21.57 -3.35
CA ARG A 231 -15.34 -21.50 -4.50
C ARG A 231 -14.61 -21.33 -5.83
N TYR A 232 -13.59 -20.48 -5.90
CA TYR A 232 -12.88 -20.21 -7.14
C TYR A 232 -11.82 -21.27 -7.45
N ARG A 233 -11.20 -21.87 -6.44
CA ARG A 233 -10.13 -22.86 -6.61
C ARG A 233 -10.49 -24.00 -7.59
N PRO A 234 -11.62 -24.72 -7.45
CA PRO A 234 -11.91 -25.83 -8.36
C PRO A 234 -11.99 -25.38 -9.82
N LYS A 235 -12.51 -24.17 -10.06
CA LYS A 235 -12.61 -23.58 -11.40
C LYS A 235 -11.25 -23.17 -11.94
N ILE A 236 -10.43 -22.49 -11.12
CA ILE A 236 -9.06 -22.11 -11.48
C ILE A 236 -8.24 -23.36 -11.83
N LEU A 237 -8.25 -24.37 -10.96
CA LEU A 237 -7.49 -25.61 -11.18
C LEU A 237 -7.96 -26.38 -12.40
N SER A 238 -9.28 -26.45 -12.63
CA SER A 238 -9.83 -27.05 -13.85
C SER A 238 -9.33 -26.32 -15.08
N GLN A 239 -9.44 -24.99 -15.10
CA GLN A 239 -9.06 -24.18 -16.25
C GLN A 239 -7.56 -24.25 -16.55
N VAL A 240 -6.71 -24.21 -15.53
CA VAL A 240 -5.26 -24.38 -15.66
C VAL A 240 -4.93 -25.75 -16.25
N ARG A 241 -5.58 -26.82 -15.76
CA ARG A 241 -5.41 -28.16 -16.32
C ARG A 241 -5.84 -28.20 -17.80
N ASP A 242 -6.98 -27.58 -18.13
CA ASP A 242 -7.49 -27.58 -19.50
C ASP A 242 -6.53 -26.84 -20.45
N PHE A 243 -5.91 -25.73 -20.01
CA PHE A 243 -4.85 -25.04 -20.76
C PHE A 243 -3.59 -25.89 -20.92
N LEU A 244 -3.13 -26.58 -19.87
CA LEU A 244 -1.95 -27.45 -19.94
C LEU A 244 -2.16 -28.65 -20.89
N LEU A 245 -3.39 -29.16 -21.00
CA LEU A 245 -3.74 -30.25 -21.91
C LEU A 245 -3.94 -29.78 -23.36
N ASP A 246 -4.37 -28.54 -23.58
CA ASP A 246 -4.55 -27.98 -24.92
C ASP A 246 -3.23 -27.48 -25.52
N GLN A 247 -2.51 -28.43 -26.13
CA GLN A 247 -1.25 -28.18 -26.84
C GLN A 247 -1.40 -27.18 -28.00
N LYS A 248 -2.58 -27.08 -28.63
CA LYS A 248 -2.80 -26.10 -29.71
C LYS A 248 -2.89 -24.69 -29.14
N TRP A 249 -3.64 -24.52 -28.05
CA TRP A 249 -3.74 -23.26 -27.35
C TRP A 249 -2.39 -22.81 -26.80
N LEU A 250 -1.62 -23.72 -26.17
CA LEU A 250 -0.28 -23.43 -25.64
C LEU A 250 0.67 -22.95 -26.73
N ARG A 251 0.79 -23.68 -27.84
CA ARG A 251 1.67 -23.29 -28.95
C ARG A 251 1.27 -21.96 -29.59
N SER A 252 -0.03 -21.71 -29.74
CA SER A 252 -0.55 -20.44 -30.28
C SER A 252 -0.17 -19.26 -29.38
N ASN A 253 -0.38 -19.39 -28.08
CA ASN A 253 -0.04 -18.34 -27.10
C ASN A 253 1.47 -18.20 -26.89
N ALA A 254 2.23 -19.30 -26.93
CA ALA A 254 3.69 -19.28 -26.89
C ALA A 254 4.28 -18.51 -28.06
N LYS A 255 3.69 -18.62 -29.27
CA LYS A 255 4.11 -17.82 -30.42
C LYS A 255 3.90 -16.32 -30.18
N LYS A 256 2.73 -15.93 -29.64
CA LYS A 256 2.45 -14.53 -29.29
C LYS A 256 3.41 -14.02 -28.21
N TYR A 257 3.64 -14.82 -27.18
CA TYR A 257 4.57 -14.50 -26.10
C TYR A 257 6.02 -14.35 -26.60
N ALA A 258 6.47 -15.26 -27.47
CA ALA A 258 7.79 -15.23 -28.08
C ALA A 258 8.05 -13.93 -28.86
N GLN A 259 7.04 -13.44 -29.59
CA GLN A 259 7.11 -12.17 -30.31
C GLN A 259 7.21 -10.98 -29.35
N MET A 260 6.41 -10.98 -28.28
CA MET A 260 6.42 -9.92 -27.26
C MET A 260 7.74 -9.87 -26.47
N ALA A 261 8.24 -11.02 -26.04
CA ALA A 261 9.40 -11.13 -25.16
C ALA A 261 10.74 -11.30 -25.92
N ILE A 262 10.70 -11.36 -27.26
CA ILE A 262 11.87 -11.57 -28.12
C ILE A 262 12.67 -12.81 -27.69
N VAL A 263 11.99 -13.94 -27.59
CA VAL A 263 12.58 -15.24 -27.21
C VAL A 263 12.16 -16.34 -28.18
N PRO A 264 12.94 -17.43 -28.31
CA PRO A 264 12.53 -18.61 -29.07
C PRO A 264 11.18 -19.18 -28.59
N GLN A 265 10.33 -19.61 -29.52
CA GLN A 265 9.00 -20.14 -29.22
C GLN A 265 9.02 -21.31 -28.22
N LYS A 266 10.02 -22.19 -28.32
CA LYS A 266 10.18 -23.31 -27.37
C LYS A 266 10.35 -22.82 -25.92
N ILE A 267 11.17 -21.79 -25.72
CA ILE A 267 11.39 -21.18 -24.40
C ILE A 267 10.11 -20.49 -23.91
N ALA A 268 9.38 -19.83 -24.80
CA ALA A 268 8.09 -19.21 -24.47
C ALA A 268 7.03 -20.25 -24.02
N GLU A 269 7.00 -21.41 -24.68
CA GLU A 269 6.09 -22.52 -24.35
C GLU A 269 6.43 -23.14 -22.99
N GLU A 270 7.71 -23.40 -22.72
CA GLU A 270 8.20 -23.85 -21.41
C GLU A 270 7.84 -22.82 -20.31
N LYS A 271 8.08 -21.53 -20.54
CA LYS A 271 7.74 -20.47 -19.57
C LYS A 271 6.24 -20.39 -19.27
N LEU A 272 5.37 -20.43 -20.28
CA LEU A 272 3.92 -20.39 -20.06
C LEU A 272 3.43 -21.63 -19.32
N SER A 273 3.98 -22.80 -19.64
CA SER A 273 3.65 -24.05 -18.95
C SER A 273 4.09 -24.00 -17.49
N ASN A 274 5.32 -23.55 -17.22
CA ASN A 274 5.83 -23.39 -15.86
C ASN A 274 4.98 -22.41 -15.04
N MET A 275 4.58 -21.26 -15.62
CA MET A 275 3.70 -20.32 -14.93
C MET A 275 2.35 -20.95 -14.55
N LEU A 276 1.75 -21.73 -15.46
CA LEU A 276 0.50 -22.44 -15.21
C LEU A 276 0.67 -23.52 -14.12
N GLU A 277 1.78 -24.26 -14.14
CA GLU A 277 2.11 -25.26 -13.11
C GLU A 277 2.34 -24.61 -11.74
N GLU A 278 3.08 -23.50 -11.68
CA GLU A 278 3.28 -22.74 -10.45
C GLU A 278 1.94 -22.21 -9.90
N ILE A 279 1.06 -21.67 -10.76
CA ILE A 279 -0.28 -21.24 -10.34
C ILE A 279 -1.06 -22.42 -9.73
N ARG A 280 -1.05 -23.59 -10.40
CA ARG A 280 -1.72 -24.79 -9.91
C ARG A 280 -1.20 -25.19 -8.52
N ASP A 281 0.10 -25.27 -8.38
CA ASP A 281 0.76 -25.79 -7.19
C ASP A 281 0.54 -24.86 -5.99
N ILE A 282 0.67 -23.54 -6.19
CA ILE A 282 0.42 -22.52 -5.16
C ILE A 282 -1.03 -22.54 -4.70
N ILE A 283 -1.99 -22.53 -5.63
CA ILE A 283 -3.43 -22.57 -5.31
C ILE A 283 -3.81 -23.88 -4.61
N GLN A 284 -3.08 -24.97 -4.89
CA GLN A 284 -3.27 -26.25 -4.23
C GLN A 284 -2.73 -26.24 -2.79
N GLU A 285 -1.51 -25.73 -2.59
CA GLU A 285 -0.79 -25.68 -1.30
C GLU A 285 -1.43 -24.72 -0.30
N GLU A 286 -1.82 -23.53 -0.74
CA GLU A 286 -2.29 -22.47 0.16
C GLU A 286 -3.62 -22.81 0.87
N ASN A 287 -4.48 -23.66 0.29
CA ASN A 287 -5.65 -24.17 1.02
C ASN A 287 -5.25 -25.05 2.21
N THR A 288 -4.16 -25.81 2.09
CA THR A 288 -3.66 -26.66 3.19
C THR A 288 -3.15 -25.78 4.32
N LYS A 289 -2.40 -24.72 3.99
CA LYS A 289 -1.91 -23.74 4.97
C LYS A 289 -3.04 -22.93 5.60
N VAL A 290 -3.96 -22.37 4.80
CA VAL A 290 -5.12 -21.63 5.30
C VAL A 290 -5.97 -22.50 6.23
N ARG A 291 -6.23 -23.77 5.88
CA ARG A 291 -6.90 -24.72 6.79
C ARG A 291 -6.10 -24.99 8.05
N PHE A 292 -4.78 -25.11 7.95
CA PHE A 292 -3.91 -25.29 9.10
C PHE A 292 -3.97 -24.09 10.05
N TYR A 293 -3.84 -22.85 9.54
CA TYR A 293 -3.98 -21.62 10.33
C TYR A 293 -5.35 -21.50 10.99
N LEU A 294 -6.43 -21.80 10.26
CA LEU A 294 -7.79 -21.86 10.81
C LEU A 294 -7.93 -22.92 11.92
N SER A 295 -7.29 -24.09 11.74
CA SER A 295 -7.29 -25.16 12.74
C SER A 295 -6.52 -24.79 13.99
N PHE A 296 -5.35 -24.15 13.84
CA PHE A 296 -4.52 -23.66 14.94
C PHE A 296 -5.28 -22.61 15.77
N TYR A 297 -5.92 -21.64 15.09
CA TYR A 297 -6.78 -20.64 15.73
C TYR A 297 -7.98 -21.29 16.44
N SER A 298 -8.64 -22.28 15.82
CA SER A 298 -9.76 -23.00 16.46
C SER A 298 -9.33 -23.80 17.69
N ARG A 299 -8.10 -24.31 17.70
CA ARG A 299 -7.46 -25.01 18.82
C ARG A 299 -6.89 -24.09 19.90
N ALA A 300 -6.70 -22.80 19.61
CA ALA A 300 -6.43 -21.76 20.62
C ALA A 300 -7.72 -21.27 21.30
N ARG A 301 -8.90 -21.59 20.73
CA ARG A 301 -10.23 -21.27 21.30
C ARG A 301 -10.74 -22.10 22.51
N PRO A 302 -10.21 -23.30 22.89
CA PRO A 302 -10.86 -24.16 23.87
C PRO A 302 -10.68 -23.71 25.33
N LEU A 303 -10.17 -22.52 25.60
CA LEU A 303 -10.35 -21.90 26.93
C LEU A 303 -11.78 -21.37 27.16
N LYS A 304 -12.64 -21.35 26.12
CA LYS A 304 -14.05 -20.94 26.23
C LYS A 304 -14.99 -21.95 26.90
N SER A 305 -14.61 -23.22 27.09
CA SER A 305 -15.56 -24.26 27.55
C SER A 305 -15.31 -24.87 28.93
N SER A 306 -14.27 -24.43 29.65
CA SER A 306 -13.99 -24.93 31.02
C SER A 306 -14.21 -23.90 32.12
N ILE A 307 -14.80 -22.73 31.82
CA ILE A 307 -15.09 -21.67 32.81
C ILE A 307 -16.61 -21.39 32.92
N VAL A 308 -17.47 -22.26 32.38
CA VAL A 308 -18.93 -22.18 32.59
C VAL A 308 -19.52 -23.55 32.98
N ALA A 309 -18.86 -24.23 33.91
CA ALA A 309 -19.43 -25.35 34.66
C ALA A 309 -19.04 -25.21 36.14
#